data_AF-A0A8C7RZ89-F1
#
_entry.id   AF-A0A8C7RZ89-F1
#
_cell.length_a   1.000
_cell.length_b   1.000
_cell.length_c   1.000
_cell.angle_alpha   90.00
_cell.angle_beta   90.00
_cell.angle_gamma   90.00
#
_symmetry.space_group_name_H-M   'P 1'
#
loop_
_entity.id
_entity.type
_entity.pdbx_description
1 polymer ?
#
loop_
_entity_poly.entity_id
_entity_poly.type
_entity_poly.pdbx_seq_one_letter_code
_entity_poly.pdbx_strand_id
1 'polypeptide(L)'
;MVGFVTLVPALCRSFTRSPRVVLGFLLTVFVIILTPRGEILRGAPDRERLSMDDINLHYRFLNWRRRIRDVRAVHFQERYKRMLKNGDTLSYQGNSDEVGCYVAPRPLSKGNCYFEVTIMDTGVRGTIAVGLVPQFYKLDHQPGWLPQSVAYHADDGKLYDGNPVGQQFGPKCNRGDRIGCGIYCDTIEAGLTTVFFTKNGKEVGSLVFPAAAEGLFPAIGMHSLGEEVRLDLQAEWDMEEADSIMMVDSHEDDWGRLYDIRVTGTLLEYVGKGKSILDVGLAQARQPLSTRCHYFEVEIVDAGEKCYIALGLARRDYPKNRHPGWSQGSVAYHADDGKIFHGSGVGEPFGPRCIEGDIMGCGIMFPRDYILDGEDDIDEWDPLEVLPRQGEGRIQNILYLNDEEEEEEEGGELDQEHDGRKVMVFFTRNGKLMGRREVVVPPGGFYPTVGMLSSGEKVKVDLHPLSG
;
A
#
# COMPACT_ATOMS: atom_id res chain seq x y z
N MET A 1 -6.97 0.09 -57.57
CA MET A 1 -6.43 -0.85 -56.57
C MET A 1 -6.66 -0.32 -55.14
N VAL A 2 -7.86 0.17 -54.84
CA VAL A 2 -8.23 0.72 -53.50
C VAL A 2 -9.62 0.24 -53.05
N GLY A 3 -10.51 -0.17 -53.97
CA GLY A 3 -11.81 -0.77 -53.63
C GLY A 3 -11.80 -2.25 -53.23
N PHE A 4 -10.69 -2.97 -53.38
CA PHE A 4 -10.61 -4.43 -53.10
C PHE A 4 -10.25 -4.76 -51.64
N VAL A 5 -9.70 -3.80 -50.89
CA VAL A 5 -9.17 -4.03 -49.53
C VAL A 5 -10.26 -3.91 -48.45
N THR A 6 -11.41 -3.32 -48.76
CA THR A 6 -12.47 -3.07 -47.76
C THR A 6 -13.72 -3.93 -47.94
N LEU A 7 -14.03 -4.44 -49.15
CA LEU A 7 -15.28 -5.18 -49.37
C LEU A 7 -15.22 -6.68 -49.00
N VAL A 8 -14.06 -7.33 -49.18
CA VAL A 8 -13.91 -8.79 -48.96
C VAL A 8 -13.99 -9.19 -47.47
N PRO A 9 -13.40 -8.45 -46.51
CA PRO A 9 -13.52 -8.78 -45.09
C PRO A 9 -14.97 -8.66 -44.58
N ALA A 10 -15.75 -7.73 -45.14
CA ALA A 10 -17.15 -7.51 -44.75
C ALA A 10 -18.07 -8.64 -45.26
N LEU A 11 -17.86 -9.12 -46.49
CA LEU A 11 -18.63 -10.22 -47.08
C LEU A 11 -18.30 -11.61 -46.50
N CYS A 12 -17.07 -11.84 -46.00
CA CYS A 12 -16.71 -13.13 -45.41
C CYS A 12 -17.10 -13.28 -43.92
N ARG A 13 -17.36 -12.16 -43.22
CA ARG A 13 -17.85 -12.18 -41.83
C ARG A 13 -19.29 -12.69 -41.70
N SER A 14 -20.07 -12.71 -42.77
CA SER A 14 -21.43 -13.27 -42.75
C SER A 14 -21.48 -14.81 -42.79
N PHE A 15 -20.36 -15.48 -43.09
CA PHE A 15 -20.33 -16.95 -43.20
C PHE A 15 -19.67 -17.68 -42.02
N THR A 16 -18.64 -17.12 -41.33
CA THR A 16 -18.07 -17.77 -40.12
C THR A 16 -17.36 -16.78 -39.18
N ARG A 17 -17.39 -17.02 -37.85
CA ARG A 17 -16.66 -16.24 -36.81
C ARG A 17 -15.23 -16.73 -36.51
N SER A 18 -14.72 -17.75 -37.20
CA SER A 18 -13.41 -18.36 -36.88
C SER A 18 -12.24 -17.63 -37.57
N PRO A 19 -11.30 -17.01 -36.82
CA PRO A 19 -10.17 -16.27 -37.41
C PRO A 19 -9.24 -17.16 -38.26
N ARG A 20 -9.15 -18.44 -37.93
CA ARG A 20 -8.30 -19.42 -38.64
C ARG A 20 -8.84 -19.75 -40.03
N VAL A 21 -10.16 -19.78 -40.20
CA VAL A 21 -10.81 -20.06 -41.49
C VAL A 21 -10.70 -18.84 -42.40
N VAL A 22 -10.88 -17.64 -41.86
CA VAL A 22 -10.71 -16.37 -42.59
C VAL A 22 -9.28 -16.21 -43.10
N LEU A 23 -8.28 -16.53 -42.27
CA LEU A 23 -6.87 -16.48 -42.66
C LEU A 23 -6.52 -17.52 -43.74
N GLY A 24 -7.07 -18.73 -43.64
CA GLY A 24 -6.91 -19.77 -44.66
C GLY A 24 -7.50 -19.37 -46.03
N PHE A 25 -8.68 -18.74 -46.03
CA PHE A 25 -9.32 -18.27 -47.25
C PHE A 25 -8.55 -17.11 -47.91
N LEU A 26 -8.09 -16.15 -47.11
CA LEU A 26 -7.27 -15.03 -47.59
C LEU A 26 -5.94 -15.49 -48.18
N LEU A 27 -5.27 -16.46 -47.55
CA LEU A 27 -4.04 -17.06 -48.07
C LEU A 27 -4.27 -17.78 -49.41
N THR A 28 -5.39 -18.47 -49.56
CA THR A 28 -5.74 -19.17 -50.82
C THR A 28 -5.99 -18.18 -51.95
N VAL A 29 -6.70 -17.07 -51.67
CA VAL A 29 -6.93 -15.99 -52.64
C VAL A 29 -5.63 -15.26 -52.98
N PHE A 30 -4.74 -15.05 -52.01
CA PHE A 30 -3.43 -14.42 -52.24
C PHE A 30 -2.53 -15.27 -53.13
N VAL A 31 -2.56 -16.59 -52.97
CA VAL A 31 -1.85 -17.54 -53.84
C VAL A 31 -2.37 -17.48 -55.27
N ILE A 32 -3.68 -17.35 -55.48
CA ILE A 32 -4.32 -17.23 -56.81
C ILE A 32 -4.00 -15.87 -57.48
N ILE A 33 -3.91 -14.78 -56.70
CA ILE A 33 -3.61 -13.44 -57.23
C ILE A 33 -2.12 -13.30 -57.60
N LEU A 34 -1.22 -13.96 -56.86
CA LEU A 34 0.22 -13.94 -57.10
C LEU A 34 0.66 -14.95 -58.16
N THR A 35 -0.22 -15.84 -58.62
CA THR A 35 0.09 -16.72 -59.76
C THR A 35 0.05 -15.89 -61.06
N PRO A 36 1.14 -15.84 -61.85
CA PRO A 36 1.13 -15.10 -63.12
C PRO A 36 0.03 -15.63 -64.04
N ARG A 37 -0.67 -14.72 -64.74
CA ARG A 37 -1.85 -14.95 -65.61
C ARG A 37 -1.68 -15.98 -66.75
N GLY A 38 -0.53 -16.65 -66.88
CA GLY A 38 -0.26 -17.66 -67.91
C GLY A 38 -0.64 -19.10 -67.55
N GLU A 39 -0.82 -19.44 -66.26
CA GLU A 39 -1.03 -20.84 -65.85
C GLU A 39 -2.48 -21.24 -65.58
N ILE A 40 -3.44 -20.30 -65.58
CA ILE A 40 -4.85 -20.61 -65.29
C ILE A 40 -5.58 -21.23 -66.52
N LEU A 41 -4.97 -21.26 -67.71
CA LEU A 41 -5.63 -21.69 -68.96
C LEU A 41 -4.92 -22.79 -69.75
N ARG A 42 -4.16 -23.68 -69.12
CA ARG A 42 -3.83 -24.98 -69.75
C ARG A 42 -4.11 -26.14 -68.81
N GLY A 43 -4.94 -27.04 -69.32
CA GLY A 43 -5.50 -28.19 -68.63
C GLY A 43 -4.50 -29.04 -67.88
N ALA A 44 -5.04 -29.77 -66.90
CA ALA A 44 -4.35 -30.69 -66.03
C ALA A 44 -3.29 -31.54 -66.73
N PRO A 45 -2.13 -31.75 -66.07
CA PRO A 45 -1.40 -32.99 -66.20
C PRO A 45 -1.29 -33.70 -64.84
N ASP A 46 -1.70 -34.97 -64.90
CA ASP A 46 -1.24 -36.16 -64.17
C ASP A 46 -0.68 -36.07 -62.74
N ARG A 47 -1.30 -36.90 -61.89
CA ARG A 47 -0.72 -37.43 -60.66
C ARG A 47 0.68 -37.99 -60.94
N GLU A 48 1.60 -37.72 -60.00
CA GLU A 48 2.98 -38.21 -59.93
C GLU A 48 4.06 -37.29 -60.53
N ARG A 49 4.35 -36.19 -59.83
CA ARG A 49 5.72 -35.70 -59.59
C ARG A 49 5.68 -34.54 -58.59
N LEU A 50 5.88 -34.84 -57.31
CA LEU A 50 6.36 -33.82 -56.38
C LEU A 50 7.78 -33.48 -56.83
N SER A 51 7.97 -32.28 -57.39
CA SER A 51 9.31 -31.85 -57.79
C SER A 51 10.19 -31.69 -56.54
N MET A 52 11.50 -31.90 -56.70
CA MET A 52 12.48 -31.71 -55.62
C MET A 52 12.37 -30.31 -55.00
N ASP A 53 11.86 -29.32 -55.76
CA ASP A 53 11.66 -27.94 -55.36
C ASP A 53 10.46 -27.73 -54.43
N ASP A 54 9.39 -28.51 -54.57
CA ASP A 54 8.22 -28.47 -53.67
C ASP A 54 8.56 -29.03 -52.27
N ILE A 55 9.36 -30.10 -52.24
CA ILE A 55 9.90 -30.66 -50.99
C ILE A 55 10.89 -29.67 -50.37
N ASN A 56 11.72 -29.00 -51.17
CA ASN A 56 12.65 -27.96 -50.68
C ASN A 56 11.90 -26.74 -50.13
N LEU A 57 10.80 -26.31 -50.77
CA LEU A 57 9.98 -25.21 -50.30
C LEU A 57 9.27 -25.57 -48.99
N HIS A 58 8.78 -26.80 -48.86
CA HIS A 58 8.19 -27.31 -47.62
C HIS A 58 9.22 -27.39 -46.48
N TYR A 59 10.42 -27.92 -46.75
CA TYR A 59 11.52 -27.94 -45.78
C TYR A 59 12.02 -26.53 -45.41
N ARG A 60 12.07 -25.59 -46.37
CA ARG A 60 12.38 -24.18 -46.11
C ARG A 60 11.29 -23.51 -45.29
N PHE A 61 10.02 -23.85 -45.50
CA PHE A 61 8.91 -23.32 -44.72
C PHE A 61 8.87 -23.90 -43.30
N LEU A 62 9.18 -25.19 -43.14
CA LEU A 62 9.36 -25.84 -41.83
C LEU A 62 10.56 -25.28 -41.09
N ASN A 63 11.70 -25.09 -41.75
CA ASN A 63 12.89 -24.46 -41.17
C ASN A 63 12.67 -22.97 -40.87
N TRP A 64 11.89 -22.26 -41.68
CA TRP A 64 11.45 -20.89 -41.43
C TRP A 64 10.51 -20.84 -40.22
N ARG A 65 9.53 -21.75 -40.12
CA ARG A 65 8.67 -21.88 -38.94
C ARG A 65 9.45 -22.27 -37.69
N ARG A 66 10.44 -23.17 -37.81
CA ARG A 66 11.34 -23.57 -36.72
C ARG A 66 12.21 -22.40 -36.29
N ARG A 67 12.79 -21.64 -37.23
CA ARG A 67 13.50 -20.38 -36.96
C ARG A 67 12.61 -19.32 -36.34
N ILE A 68 11.37 -19.14 -36.78
CA ILE A 68 10.41 -18.21 -36.14
C ILE A 68 10.08 -18.69 -34.72
N ARG A 69 9.92 -20.00 -34.52
CA ARG A 69 9.63 -20.58 -33.20
C ARG A 69 10.84 -20.48 -32.27
N ASP A 70 12.06 -20.67 -32.78
CA ASP A 70 13.32 -20.56 -32.06
C ASP A 70 13.64 -19.08 -31.75
N VAL A 71 13.41 -18.16 -32.69
CA VAL A 71 13.50 -16.71 -32.46
C VAL A 71 12.50 -16.30 -31.39
N ARG A 72 11.22 -16.71 -31.48
CA ARG A 72 10.22 -16.45 -30.42
C ARG A 72 10.55 -17.12 -29.09
N ALA A 73 11.18 -18.29 -29.09
CA ALA A 73 11.59 -19.00 -27.86
C ALA A 73 12.76 -18.30 -27.16
N VAL A 74 13.69 -17.68 -27.89
CA VAL A 74 14.78 -16.85 -27.33
C VAL A 74 14.24 -15.57 -26.69
N HIS A 75 13.08 -15.06 -27.15
CA HIS A 75 12.50 -13.82 -26.62
C HIS A 75 11.88 -13.97 -25.22
N PHE A 76 11.68 -15.19 -24.71
CA PHE A 76 10.99 -15.41 -23.44
C PHE A 76 11.75 -16.34 -22.48
N GLN A 77 13.08 -16.20 -22.43
CA GLN A 77 13.92 -16.88 -21.43
C GLN A 77 14.28 -15.91 -20.30
N GLU A 78 14.32 -16.44 -19.08
CA GLU A 78 14.87 -15.70 -17.95
C GLU A 78 16.36 -15.41 -18.19
N ARG A 79 16.80 -14.25 -17.73
CA ARG A 79 18.17 -13.77 -17.92
C ARG A 79 18.70 -13.32 -16.57
N TYR A 80 19.84 -13.82 -16.17
CA TYR A 80 20.48 -13.34 -14.95
C TYR A 80 21.99 -13.42 -15.00
N LYS A 81 22.63 -12.57 -14.20
CA LYS A 81 24.09 -12.53 -14.03
C LYS A 81 24.39 -12.30 -12.56
N ARG A 82 25.37 -13.03 -12.00
CA ARG A 82 25.78 -12.97 -10.58
C ARG A 82 24.63 -13.22 -9.60
N MET A 83 23.68 -14.06 -10.02
CA MET A 83 22.57 -14.54 -9.21
C MET A 83 22.57 -16.07 -9.26
N LEU A 84 22.27 -16.71 -8.14
CA LEU A 84 21.90 -18.12 -8.08
C LEU A 84 20.37 -18.20 -8.02
N LYS A 85 19.78 -19.03 -8.87
CA LYS A 85 18.34 -19.30 -8.85
C LYS A 85 18.08 -20.74 -8.42
N ASN A 86 17.30 -20.92 -7.36
CA ASN A 86 16.83 -22.22 -6.90
C ASN A 86 15.30 -22.19 -6.71
N GLY A 87 14.57 -22.71 -7.70
CA GLY A 87 13.12 -22.52 -7.78
C GLY A 87 12.79 -21.03 -7.88
N ASP A 88 12.06 -20.53 -6.89
CA ASP A 88 11.62 -19.14 -6.77
C ASP A 88 12.56 -18.28 -5.91
N THR A 89 13.59 -18.89 -5.31
CA THR A 89 14.59 -18.17 -4.53
C THR A 89 15.72 -17.67 -5.43
N LEU A 90 16.07 -16.40 -5.28
CA LEU A 90 17.21 -15.75 -5.91
C LEU A 90 18.19 -15.28 -4.84
N SER A 91 19.46 -15.66 -4.96
CA SER A 91 20.51 -15.27 -4.02
C SER A 91 21.69 -14.63 -4.77
N TYR A 92 22.28 -13.60 -4.20
CA TYR A 92 23.41 -12.90 -4.79
C TYR A 92 24.69 -13.77 -4.81
N GLN A 93 25.45 -13.70 -5.91
CA GLN A 93 26.68 -14.49 -6.13
C GLN A 93 27.87 -13.67 -6.67
N GLY A 94 27.75 -12.34 -6.73
CA GLY A 94 28.85 -11.49 -7.16
C GLY A 94 29.74 -11.03 -5.99
N ASN A 95 30.75 -10.23 -6.31
CA ASN A 95 31.62 -9.58 -5.32
C ASN A 95 31.04 -8.23 -4.83
N SER A 96 31.69 -7.55 -3.89
CA SER A 96 31.19 -6.29 -3.29
C SER A 96 30.99 -5.12 -4.26
N ASP A 97 31.66 -5.16 -5.42
CA ASP A 97 31.73 -4.06 -6.39
C ASP A 97 30.93 -4.35 -7.67
N GLU A 98 30.20 -5.46 -7.69
CA GLU A 98 29.48 -5.92 -8.86
C GLU A 98 27.98 -5.91 -8.62
N VAL A 99 27.19 -5.60 -9.65
CA VAL A 99 25.73 -5.77 -9.56
C VAL A 99 25.32 -7.11 -10.18
N GLY A 100 24.47 -7.83 -9.47
CA GLY A 100 23.69 -8.96 -9.96
C GLY A 100 22.30 -8.51 -10.35
N CYS A 101 21.79 -9.04 -11.44
CA CYS A 101 20.48 -8.69 -11.95
C CYS A 101 19.82 -9.91 -12.58
N TYR A 102 18.56 -10.11 -12.26
CA TYR A 102 17.67 -11.11 -12.80
C TYR A 102 16.53 -10.40 -13.55
N VAL A 103 16.17 -10.91 -14.72
CA VAL A 103 15.05 -10.46 -15.55
C VAL A 103 14.19 -11.68 -15.87
N ALA A 104 12.91 -11.58 -15.55
CA ALA A 104 11.93 -12.65 -15.74
C ALA A 104 11.70 -12.98 -17.23
N PRO A 105 11.19 -14.17 -17.54
CA PRO A 105 11.04 -14.63 -18.93
C PRO A 105 9.90 -13.96 -19.70
N ARG A 106 8.92 -13.33 -19.02
CA ARG A 106 7.76 -12.72 -19.68
C ARG A 106 7.53 -11.30 -19.17
N PRO A 107 7.06 -10.38 -20.03
CA PRO A 107 6.67 -9.06 -19.59
C PRO A 107 5.38 -9.13 -18.77
N LEU A 108 5.10 -8.07 -18.02
CA LEU A 108 3.78 -7.90 -17.44
C LEU A 108 2.74 -7.71 -18.55
N SER A 109 1.52 -8.15 -18.27
CA SER A 109 0.40 -8.11 -19.21
C SER A 109 -0.92 -8.00 -18.46
N LYS A 110 -2.03 -7.76 -19.16
CA LYS A 110 -3.35 -7.72 -18.53
C LYS A 110 -3.72 -8.98 -17.72
N GLY A 111 -3.21 -10.15 -18.10
CA GLY A 111 -3.45 -11.41 -17.37
C GLY A 111 -2.36 -11.77 -16.35
N ASN A 112 -1.33 -10.93 -16.20
CA ASN A 112 -0.26 -11.10 -15.21
C ASN A 112 0.40 -9.72 -15.02
N CYS A 113 -0.30 -8.82 -14.34
CA CYS A 113 0.03 -7.40 -14.25
C CYS A 113 0.80 -7.04 -12.97
N TYR A 114 1.11 -8.01 -12.13
CA TYR A 114 1.70 -7.81 -10.81
C TYR A 114 2.63 -8.97 -10.45
N PHE A 115 3.65 -8.70 -9.63
CA PHE A 115 4.53 -9.71 -9.05
C PHE A 115 5.04 -9.22 -7.69
N GLU A 116 5.40 -10.15 -6.80
CA GLU A 116 5.95 -9.84 -5.47
C GLU A 116 7.35 -10.42 -5.27
N VAL A 117 8.12 -9.78 -4.39
CA VAL A 117 9.46 -10.18 -3.98
C VAL A 117 9.53 -10.10 -2.46
N THR A 118 9.63 -11.25 -1.80
CA THR A 118 9.85 -11.32 -0.34
C THR A 118 11.34 -11.27 -0.03
N ILE A 119 11.77 -10.35 0.83
CA ILE A 119 13.16 -10.26 1.28
C ILE A 119 13.43 -11.34 2.32
N MET A 120 14.23 -12.35 1.95
CA MET A 120 14.59 -13.45 2.83
C MET A 120 15.80 -13.10 3.71
N ASP A 121 16.74 -12.36 3.15
CA ASP A 121 17.92 -11.80 3.81
C ASP A 121 18.35 -10.51 3.09
N THR A 122 18.60 -9.45 3.85
CA THR A 122 19.08 -8.16 3.31
C THR A 122 20.56 -8.21 2.95
N GLY A 123 21.29 -9.25 3.36
CA GLY A 123 22.74 -9.27 3.23
C GLY A 123 23.41 -8.11 3.98
N VAL A 124 24.60 -7.74 3.53
CA VAL A 124 25.44 -6.73 4.19
C VAL A 124 24.90 -5.31 4.01
N ARG A 125 24.32 -4.98 2.85
CA ARG A 125 23.93 -3.61 2.50
C ARG A 125 22.44 -3.42 2.24
N GLY A 126 21.66 -4.49 2.02
CA GLY A 126 20.24 -4.38 1.71
C GLY A 126 19.94 -3.80 0.33
N THR A 127 20.92 -3.75 -0.55
CA THR A 127 20.89 -3.15 -1.89
C THR A 127 20.11 -4.00 -2.90
N ILE A 128 18.86 -4.30 -2.55
CA ILE A 128 17.91 -5.08 -3.34
C ILE A 128 16.99 -4.11 -4.08
N ALA A 129 16.91 -4.24 -5.40
CA ALA A 129 16.06 -3.42 -6.24
C ALA A 129 14.99 -4.27 -6.93
N VAL A 130 13.73 -3.83 -6.91
CA VAL A 130 12.61 -4.53 -7.54
C VAL A 130 11.94 -3.59 -8.53
N GLY A 131 11.71 -4.04 -9.76
CA GLY A 131 11.10 -3.17 -10.76
C GLY A 131 10.92 -3.78 -12.13
N LEU A 132 10.78 -2.89 -13.12
CA LEU A 132 10.51 -3.22 -14.51
C LEU A 132 11.62 -2.69 -15.41
N VAL A 133 12.03 -3.53 -16.36
CA VAL A 133 13.12 -3.24 -17.30
C VAL A 133 12.75 -3.69 -18.73
N PRO A 134 13.43 -3.16 -19.77
CA PRO A 134 13.29 -3.69 -21.12
C PRO A 134 13.88 -5.10 -21.22
N GLN A 135 13.41 -5.89 -22.19
CA GLN A 135 13.85 -7.27 -22.45
C GLN A 135 15.38 -7.47 -22.44
N PHE A 136 16.11 -6.50 -23.02
CA PHE A 136 17.57 -6.57 -23.18
C PHE A 136 18.29 -5.65 -22.19
N TYR A 137 17.78 -5.54 -20.97
CA TYR A 137 18.45 -4.80 -19.89
C TYR A 137 19.85 -5.35 -19.60
N LYS A 138 20.82 -4.47 -19.33
CA LYS A 138 22.16 -4.91 -18.95
C LYS A 138 22.13 -5.49 -17.53
N LEU A 139 22.64 -6.71 -17.38
CA LEU A 139 22.55 -7.46 -16.12
C LEU A 139 23.65 -7.11 -15.09
N ASP A 140 24.40 -6.05 -15.34
CA ASP A 140 25.44 -5.49 -14.47
C ASP A 140 25.07 -4.11 -13.92
N HIS A 141 23.78 -3.76 -13.99
CA HIS A 141 23.19 -2.54 -13.43
C HIS A 141 21.94 -2.90 -12.63
N GLN A 142 21.65 -2.12 -11.58
CA GLN A 142 20.42 -2.30 -10.83
C GLN A 142 19.23 -1.89 -11.70
N PRO A 143 18.08 -2.59 -11.62
CA PRO A 143 16.82 -2.09 -12.15
C PRO A 143 16.61 -0.61 -11.77
N GLY A 144 16.10 0.19 -12.71
CA GLY A 144 15.89 1.62 -12.53
C GLY A 144 17.10 2.52 -12.83
N TRP A 145 18.32 2.00 -13.03
CA TRP A 145 19.50 2.85 -13.30
C TRP A 145 19.70 3.24 -14.77
N LEU A 146 19.26 2.40 -15.70
CA LEU A 146 19.40 2.62 -17.14
C LEU A 146 18.08 3.06 -17.78
N PRO A 147 18.10 3.82 -18.90
CA PRO A 147 16.89 4.30 -19.55
C PRO A 147 15.85 3.22 -19.81
N GLN A 148 14.57 3.62 -19.80
CA GLN A 148 13.41 2.74 -19.98
C GLN A 148 13.27 1.65 -18.90
N SER A 149 13.85 1.86 -17.72
CA SER A 149 13.57 1.04 -16.53
C SER A 149 13.05 1.87 -15.38
N VAL A 150 12.35 1.22 -14.45
CA VAL A 150 11.91 1.81 -13.19
C VAL A 150 12.03 0.78 -12.08
N ALA A 151 12.47 1.20 -10.89
CA ALA A 151 12.57 0.31 -9.75
C ALA A 151 12.49 1.04 -8.41
N TYR A 152 12.01 0.31 -7.41
CA TYR A 152 12.02 0.69 -6.01
C TYR A 152 13.14 -0.07 -5.29
N HIS A 153 13.99 0.68 -4.56
CA HIS A 153 15.19 0.15 -3.92
C HIS A 153 14.96 0.01 -2.40
N ALA A 154 15.27 -1.18 -1.88
CA ALA A 154 14.96 -1.57 -0.51
C ALA A 154 15.81 -0.83 0.54
N ASP A 155 17.07 -0.55 0.24
CA ASP A 155 18.06 0.01 1.18
C ASP A 155 17.80 1.47 1.51
N ASP A 156 17.23 2.25 0.60
CA ASP A 156 17.01 3.68 0.77
C ASP A 156 15.56 4.12 0.59
N GLY A 157 14.68 3.24 0.11
CA GLY A 157 13.27 3.53 -0.12
C GLY A 157 13.03 4.46 -1.31
N LYS A 158 14.01 4.61 -2.21
CA LYS A 158 13.89 5.53 -3.35
C LYS A 158 13.39 4.85 -4.61
N LEU A 159 12.80 5.66 -5.47
CA LEU A 159 12.42 5.31 -6.83
C LEU A 159 13.53 5.73 -7.79
N TYR A 160 13.89 4.83 -8.70
CA TYR A 160 14.86 5.04 -9.76
C TYR A 160 14.17 4.82 -11.09
N ASP A 161 14.15 5.83 -11.97
CA ASP A 161 13.31 5.90 -13.18
C ASP A 161 14.14 5.98 -14.48
N GLY A 162 15.24 5.24 -14.51
CA GLY A 162 16.19 5.16 -15.60
C GLY A 162 17.42 6.04 -15.43
N ASN A 163 17.67 6.44 -14.18
CA ASN A 163 18.79 7.26 -13.72
C ASN A 163 19.34 6.67 -12.41
N PRO A 164 20.68 6.62 -12.20
CA PRO A 164 21.28 6.20 -10.93
C PRO A 164 21.07 7.18 -9.76
N VAL A 165 20.35 8.28 -9.94
CA VAL A 165 19.97 9.23 -8.87
C VAL A 165 18.53 8.97 -8.47
N GLY A 166 18.33 8.35 -7.30
CA GLY A 166 17.01 8.02 -6.78
C GLY A 166 16.24 9.23 -6.23
N GLN A 167 14.92 9.16 -6.34
CA GLN A 167 13.97 10.16 -5.83
C GLN A 167 13.28 9.62 -4.56
N GLN A 168 12.95 10.50 -3.61
CA GLN A 168 12.20 10.08 -2.40
C GLN A 168 10.84 9.52 -2.82
N PHE A 169 10.52 8.32 -2.35
CA PHE A 169 9.32 7.61 -2.80
C PHE A 169 8.61 6.86 -1.67
N GLY A 170 9.33 5.96 -0.99
CA GLY A 170 8.75 5.10 0.04
C GLY A 170 9.67 4.87 1.24
N PRO A 171 9.21 4.07 2.21
CA PRO A 171 10.04 3.63 3.33
C PRO A 171 11.15 2.67 2.86
N LYS A 172 12.14 2.39 3.71
CA LYS A 172 13.09 1.29 3.46
C LYS A 172 12.41 -0.06 3.67
N CYS A 173 12.95 -1.12 3.08
CA CYS A 173 12.48 -2.49 3.26
C CYS A 173 13.53 -3.34 3.99
N ASN A 174 13.09 -4.19 4.91
CA ASN A 174 13.92 -5.06 5.73
C ASN A 174 13.61 -6.52 5.47
N ARG A 175 14.39 -7.42 6.08
CA ARG A 175 14.13 -8.85 6.07
C ARG A 175 12.68 -9.14 6.52
N GLY A 176 11.97 -9.93 5.73
CA GLY A 176 10.57 -10.28 5.93
C GLY A 176 9.58 -9.39 5.17
N ASP A 177 9.99 -8.20 4.74
CA ASP A 177 9.13 -7.33 3.93
C ASP A 177 8.91 -7.91 2.52
N ARG A 178 7.73 -7.67 1.95
CA ARG A 178 7.35 -7.99 0.58
C ARG A 178 7.29 -6.71 -0.25
N ILE A 179 8.01 -6.68 -1.36
CA ILE A 179 7.93 -5.59 -2.34
C ILE A 179 7.15 -6.10 -3.54
N GLY A 180 6.04 -5.45 -3.86
CA GLY A 180 5.30 -5.71 -5.09
C GLY A 180 5.56 -4.67 -6.16
N CYS A 181 5.40 -5.06 -7.42
CA CYS A 181 5.48 -4.18 -8.55
C CYS A 181 4.46 -4.60 -9.62
N GLY A 182 3.68 -3.63 -10.11
CA GLY A 182 2.65 -3.91 -11.09
C GLY A 182 2.37 -2.75 -12.04
N ILE A 183 1.43 -3.01 -12.95
CA ILE A 183 0.96 -2.05 -13.95
C ILE A 183 -0.56 -1.93 -13.93
N TYR A 184 -1.07 -0.70 -13.97
CA TYR A 184 -2.50 -0.47 -14.19
C TYR A 184 -2.80 -0.67 -15.68
N CYS A 185 -3.69 -1.62 -15.97
CA CYS A 185 -3.99 -2.03 -17.34
C CYS A 185 -5.03 -1.16 -18.05
N ASP A 186 -5.64 -0.22 -17.33
CA ASP A 186 -6.80 0.57 -17.80
C ASP A 186 -6.41 1.95 -18.36
N THR A 187 -5.17 2.41 -18.17
CA THR A 187 -4.64 3.61 -18.83
C THR A 187 -4.09 3.29 -20.22
N ILE A 188 -4.97 2.88 -21.14
CA ILE A 188 -4.61 2.68 -22.55
C ILE A 188 -4.69 4.02 -23.29
N GLU A 189 -3.75 4.91 -22.97
CA GLU A 189 -3.26 5.89 -23.94
C GLU A 189 -2.03 5.29 -24.63
N ALA A 190 -1.94 5.44 -25.95
CA ALA A 190 -0.91 4.80 -26.74
C ALA A 190 0.51 5.20 -26.27
N GLY A 191 1.16 4.29 -25.54
CA GLY A 191 2.58 4.39 -25.16
C GLY A 191 2.88 4.85 -23.72
N LEU A 192 1.86 5.04 -22.87
CA LEU A 192 2.04 5.31 -21.44
C LEU A 192 1.51 4.13 -20.63
N THR A 193 2.24 3.71 -19.59
CA THR A 193 1.82 2.66 -18.65
C THR A 193 2.01 3.20 -17.24
N THR A 194 0.97 3.15 -16.39
CA THR A 194 1.14 3.51 -14.99
C THR A 194 1.74 2.32 -14.24
N VAL A 195 2.94 2.50 -13.69
CA VAL A 195 3.63 1.51 -12.86
C VAL A 195 3.40 1.86 -11.40
N PHE A 196 3.09 0.87 -10.57
CA PHE A 196 2.93 1.05 -9.13
C PHE A 196 3.81 0.05 -8.36
N PHE A 197 4.11 0.41 -7.12
CA PHE A 197 4.89 -0.41 -6.20
C PHE A 197 4.13 -0.58 -4.89
N THR A 198 4.26 -1.74 -4.27
CA THR A 198 3.66 -2.01 -2.97
C THR A 198 4.72 -2.45 -1.97
N LYS A 199 4.43 -2.24 -0.69
CA LYS A 199 5.15 -2.81 0.43
C LYS A 199 4.15 -3.53 1.31
N ASN A 200 4.37 -4.82 1.57
CA ASN A 200 3.53 -5.66 2.42
C ASN A 200 2.04 -5.62 2.04
N GLY A 201 1.74 -5.57 0.74
CA GLY A 201 0.38 -5.51 0.20
C GLY A 201 -0.25 -4.11 0.13
N LYS A 202 0.41 -3.05 0.61
CA LYS A 202 -0.06 -1.66 0.53
C LYS A 202 0.68 -0.90 -0.58
N GLU A 203 -0.03 -0.17 -1.44
CA GLU A 203 0.61 0.69 -2.44
C GLU A 203 1.47 1.77 -1.75
N VAL A 204 2.73 1.88 -2.18
CA VAL A 204 3.68 2.91 -1.75
C VAL A 204 3.54 4.15 -2.65
N GLY A 205 3.28 3.92 -3.93
CA GLY A 205 3.00 4.96 -4.90
C GLY A 205 3.03 4.43 -6.32
N SER A 206 2.72 5.32 -7.26
CA SER A 206 2.67 5.03 -8.68
C SER A 206 3.26 6.18 -9.51
N LEU A 207 3.64 5.87 -10.74
CA LEU A 207 4.15 6.83 -11.71
C LEU A 207 3.67 6.48 -13.12
N VAL A 208 3.53 7.50 -13.96
CA VAL A 208 3.26 7.33 -15.39
C VAL A 208 4.59 7.06 -16.10
N PHE A 209 4.75 5.87 -16.64
CA PHE A 209 5.96 5.43 -17.31
C PHE A 209 5.79 5.49 -18.84
N PRO A 210 6.68 6.16 -19.60
CA PRO A 210 6.54 6.35 -21.03
C PRO A 210 6.98 5.12 -21.85
N ALA A 211 6.35 3.98 -21.60
CA ALA A 211 6.49 2.76 -22.40
C ALA A 211 5.17 1.97 -22.42
N ALA A 212 5.02 1.10 -23.41
CA ALA A 212 3.92 0.13 -23.43
C ALA A 212 4.22 -1.05 -22.50
N ALA A 213 3.21 -1.51 -21.75
CA ALA A 213 3.26 -2.66 -20.84
C ALA A 213 3.91 -3.91 -21.45
N GLU A 214 3.64 -4.20 -22.72
CA GLU A 214 4.18 -5.37 -23.44
C GLU A 214 5.72 -5.38 -23.58
N GLY A 215 6.39 -4.28 -23.22
CA GLY A 215 7.85 -4.14 -23.23
C GLY A 215 8.53 -4.18 -21.86
N LEU A 216 7.77 -4.32 -20.76
CA LEU A 216 8.27 -4.20 -19.39
C LEU A 216 8.34 -5.55 -18.67
N PHE A 217 9.54 -5.96 -18.29
CA PHE A 217 9.85 -7.25 -17.69
C PHE A 217 10.15 -7.09 -16.19
N PRO A 218 9.56 -7.94 -15.32
CA PRO A 218 9.95 -8.04 -13.92
C PRO A 218 11.45 -8.25 -13.78
N ALA A 219 12.08 -7.46 -12.92
CA ALA A 219 13.50 -7.55 -12.66
C ALA A 219 13.83 -7.31 -11.19
N ILE A 220 14.89 -8.00 -10.76
CA ILE A 220 15.42 -7.96 -9.40
C ILE A 220 16.92 -7.73 -9.49
N GLY A 221 17.38 -6.72 -8.78
CA GLY A 221 18.79 -6.39 -8.65
C GLY A 221 19.31 -6.62 -7.24
N MET A 222 20.58 -7.03 -7.13
CA MET A 222 21.30 -7.28 -5.89
C MET A 222 22.75 -6.83 -6.03
N HIS A 223 23.38 -6.39 -4.95
CA HIS A 223 24.73 -5.82 -4.96
C HIS A 223 25.52 -6.11 -3.67
N SER A 224 24.98 -6.90 -2.72
CA SER A 224 25.74 -7.25 -1.52
C SER A 224 25.63 -8.70 -1.11
N LEU A 225 26.74 -9.21 -0.54
CA LEU A 225 26.84 -10.58 -0.06
C LEU A 225 25.73 -10.88 0.96
N GLY A 226 25.11 -12.05 0.81
CA GLY A 226 24.03 -12.51 1.67
C GLY A 226 22.63 -12.05 1.24
N GLU A 227 22.49 -11.17 0.25
CA GLU A 227 21.18 -10.80 -0.27
C GLU A 227 20.46 -12.02 -0.87
N GLU A 228 19.25 -12.26 -0.39
CA GLU A 228 18.40 -13.36 -0.84
C GLU A 228 16.93 -12.94 -0.82
N VAL A 229 16.20 -13.29 -1.87
CA VAL A 229 14.77 -13.03 -2.00
C VAL A 229 14.02 -14.26 -2.52
N ARG A 230 12.72 -14.29 -2.27
CA ARG A 230 11.77 -15.20 -2.92
C ARG A 230 10.88 -14.41 -3.87
N LEU A 231 10.86 -14.79 -5.14
CA LEU A 231 10.10 -14.17 -6.22
C LEU A 231 8.78 -14.92 -6.44
N ASP A 232 7.67 -14.20 -6.42
CA ASP A 232 6.37 -14.70 -6.86
C ASP A 232 5.90 -13.96 -8.13
N LEU A 233 6.02 -14.63 -9.28
CA LEU A 233 5.58 -14.10 -10.58
C LEU A 233 4.08 -14.32 -10.86
N GLN A 234 3.36 -15.01 -9.98
CA GLN A 234 1.94 -15.31 -10.10
C GLN A 234 1.13 -14.61 -9.00
N ALA A 235 1.74 -13.64 -8.31
CA ALA A 235 1.03 -12.85 -7.32
C ALA A 235 -0.17 -12.14 -7.95
N GLU A 236 -1.32 -12.27 -7.31
CA GLU A 236 -2.55 -11.63 -7.75
C GLU A 236 -2.65 -10.24 -7.10
N TRP A 237 -3.01 -9.26 -7.92
CA TRP A 237 -3.38 -7.92 -7.49
C TRP A 237 -4.83 -7.71 -7.88
N ASP A 238 -5.72 -8.04 -6.96
CA ASP A 238 -7.16 -8.03 -7.20
C ASP A 238 -7.67 -6.59 -7.28
N MET A 239 -7.68 -6.04 -8.50
CA MET A 239 -8.39 -4.78 -8.77
C MET A 239 -9.92 -4.96 -8.68
N GLU A 240 -10.45 -6.17 -8.91
CA GLU A 240 -11.90 -6.42 -8.90
C GLU A 240 -12.51 -6.46 -7.49
N GLU A 241 -11.70 -6.73 -6.46
CA GLU A 241 -12.09 -6.47 -5.08
C GLU A 241 -12.00 -4.97 -4.73
N ALA A 242 -11.27 -4.14 -5.47
CA ALA A 242 -11.17 -2.70 -5.17
C ALA A 242 -12.44 -1.88 -5.53
N ASP A 243 -13.31 -2.40 -6.42
CA ASP A 243 -14.62 -1.77 -6.71
C ASP A 243 -15.76 -2.32 -5.83
N SER A 244 -15.56 -3.46 -5.15
CA SER A 244 -16.55 -4.06 -4.21
C SER A 244 -16.11 -4.03 -2.73
N ILE A 245 -14.85 -3.72 -2.47
CA ILE A 245 -14.31 -3.29 -1.18
C ILE A 245 -14.09 -1.80 -1.34
N MET A 246 -15.10 -1.03 -0.91
CA MET A 246 -14.92 0.35 -0.49
C MET A 246 -13.53 0.47 0.15
N MET A 247 -12.67 1.35 -0.39
CA MET A 247 -11.32 1.58 0.14
C MET A 247 -11.34 1.42 1.64
N VAL A 248 -10.74 0.35 2.18
CA VAL A 248 -10.42 0.34 3.59
C VAL A 248 -9.24 1.28 3.64
N ASP A 249 -9.56 2.56 3.80
CA ASP A 249 -8.61 3.53 4.31
C ASP A 249 -7.88 2.80 5.42
N SER A 250 -6.55 2.71 5.30
CA SER A 250 -5.80 1.94 6.28
C SER A 250 -6.07 2.46 7.70
N HIS A 251 -6.68 3.65 7.86
CA HIS A 251 -7.05 4.34 9.10
C HIS A 251 -5.87 4.49 10.08
N GLU A 252 -4.70 3.94 9.76
CA GLU A 252 -3.43 4.15 10.44
C GLU A 252 -3.09 5.65 10.46
N ASP A 253 -3.37 6.37 9.37
CA ASP A 253 -3.20 7.83 9.29
C ASP A 253 -4.24 8.60 10.10
N ASP A 254 -5.32 7.96 10.55
CA ASP A 254 -6.29 8.60 11.45
C ASP A 254 -5.81 8.62 12.90
N TRP A 255 -4.83 7.78 13.26
CA TRP A 255 -4.24 7.73 14.59
C TRP A 255 -2.97 8.57 14.66
N GLY A 256 -2.96 9.56 15.56
CA GLY A 256 -1.78 10.41 15.77
C GLY A 256 -0.78 9.78 16.73
N ARG A 257 -1.26 8.97 17.68
CA ARG A 257 -0.44 8.39 18.74
C ARG A 257 -0.94 7.00 19.10
N LEU A 258 -0.04 6.01 19.03
CA LEU A 258 -0.29 4.61 19.32
C LEU A 258 0.80 4.09 20.27
N TYR A 259 0.39 3.49 21.37
CA TYR A 259 1.29 2.89 22.36
C TYR A 259 0.71 1.56 22.80
N ASP A 260 1.46 0.48 22.65
CA ASP A 260 1.01 -0.88 23.00
C ASP A 260 -0.34 -1.29 22.37
N ILE A 261 -0.69 -0.66 21.24
CA ILE A 261 -1.84 -0.95 20.39
C ILE A 261 -1.34 -1.21 18.97
N ARG A 262 -1.83 -2.29 18.35
CA ARG A 262 -1.66 -2.59 16.93
C ARG A 262 -2.93 -2.20 16.17
N VAL A 263 -2.77 -1.52 15.04
CA VAL A 263 -3.87 -1.14 14.14
C VAL A 263 -3.88 -2.07 12.93
N THR A 264 -5.06 -2.48 12.47
CA THR A 264 -5.24 -3.19 11.20
C THR A 264 -6.59 -2.77 10.60
N GLY A 265 -6.55 -1.77 9.71
CA GLY A 265 -7.77 -1.09 9.25
C GLY A 265 -8.46 -0.39 10.42
N THR A 266 -9.75 -0.68 10.63
CA THR A 266 -10.52 -0.15 11.77
C THR A 266 -10.30 -0.91 13.08
N LEU A 267 -9.55 -2.01 13.07
CA LEU A 267 -9.33 -2.85 14.26
C LEU A 267 -8.14 -2.34 15.08
N LEU A 268 -8.37 -2.12 16.37
CA LEU A 268 -7.34 -1.93 17.39
C LEU A 268 -7.20 -3.20 18.23
N GLU A 269 -5.95 -3.64 18.43
CA GLU A 269 -5.61 -4.80 19.24
C GLU A 269 -4.60 -4.41 20.32
N TYR A 270 -4.87 -4.78 21.57
CA TYR A 270 -3.91 -4.60 22.65
C TYR A 270 -2.72 -5.57 22.49
N VAL A 271 -1.50 -5.02 22.47
CA VAL A 271 -0.25 -5.77 22.34
C VAL A 271 0.73 -5.51 23.50
N GLY A 272 0.27 -4.82 24.56
CA GLY A 272 1.06 -4.53 25.75
C GLY A 272 1.20 -5.70 26.72
N LYS A 273 1.87 -5.44 27.86
CA LYS A 273 2.19 -6.46 28.86
C LYS A 273 1.05 -6.79 29.82
N GLY A 274 0.18 -5.82 30.10
CA GLY A 274 -1.01 -5.96 30.96
C GLY A 274 -0.73 -6.38 32.40
N LYS A 275 0.46 -6.10 32.96
CA LYS A 275 0.86 -6.56 34.30
C LYS A 275 0.53 -5.54 35.39
N SER A 276 0.61 -4.25 35.06
CA SER A 276 0.40 -3.11 35.94
C SER A 276 -0.63 -2.17 35.35
N ILE A 277 -1.26 -1.34 36.19
CA ILE A 277 -2.12 -0.22 35.75
C ILE A 277 -1.38 0.82 34.89
N LEU A 278 -0.05 0.74 34.81
CA LEU A 278 0.80 1.56 33.95
C LEU A 278 1.03 0.95 32.56
N ASP A 279 0.66 -0.30 32.32
CA ASP A 279 0.84 -0.98 31.02
C ASP A 279 -0.34 -0.71 30.06
N VAL A 280 -1.05 0.40 30.25
CA VAL A 280 -2.20 0.77 29.41
C VAL A 280 -1.71 1.04 27.99
N GLY A 281 -2.34 0.38 27.04
CA GLY A 281 -2.24 0.69 25.63
C GLY A 281 -3.19 1.85 25.30
N LEU A 282 -2.68 2.80 24.53
CA LEU A 282 -3.38 4.03 24.17
C LEU A 282 -3.39 4.20 22.64
N ALA A 283 -4.57 4.44 22.09
CA ALA A 283 -4.74 4.93 20.73
C ALA A 283 -5.46 6.29 20.77
N GLN A 284 -4.82 7.32 20.24
CA GLN A 284 -5.38 8.67 20.15
C GLN A 284 -5.38 9.14 18.69
N ALA A 285 -6.53 9.63 18.23
CA ALA A 285 -6.71 10.10 16.87
C ALA A 285 -5.82 11.32 16.56
N ARG A 286 -5.52 11.53 15.28
CA ARG A 286 -4.66 12.61 14.77
C ARG A 286 -5.38 13.96 14.79
N GLN A 287 -6.70 13.95 14.62
CA GLN A 287 -7.54 15.15 14.56
C GLN A 287 -8.47 15.23 15.77
N PRO A 288 -8.75 16.45 16.28
CA PRO A 288 -9.76 16.64 17.31
C PRO A 288 -11.16 16.49 16.71
N LEU A 289 -12.14 16.21 17.57
CA LEU A 289 -13.54 16.36 17.18
C LEU A 289 -13.83 17.84 16.88
N SER A 290 -14.63 18.07 15.85
CA SER A 290 -15.03 19.39 15.34
C SER A 290 -16.53 19.45 15.11
N THR A 291 -17.08 20.61 14.79
CA THR A 291 -18.50 20.77 14.45
C THR A 291 -18.95 19.93 13.24
N ARG A 292 -18.00 19.47 12.40
CA ARG A 292 -18.24 18.59 11.25
C ARG A 292 -18.12 17.11 11.60
N CYS A 293 -17.19 16.76 12.50
CA CYS A 293 -16.94 15.40 12.96
C CYS A 293 -16.96 15.40 14.49
N HIS A 294 -18.14 15.22 15.08
CA HIS A 294 -18.39 15.49 16.50
C HIS A 294 -18.71 14.25 17.33
N TYR A 295 -18.64 13.06 16.74
CA TYR A 295 -19.02 11.80 17.36
C TYR A 295 -18.21 10.64 16.74
N PHE A 296 -17.86 9.64 17.56
CA PHE A 296 -17.20 8.43 17.12
C PHE A 296 -17.66 7.21 17.92
N GLU A 297 -17.53 6.02 17.34
CA GLU A 297 -18.00 4.75 17.89
C GLU A 297 -16.87 3.71 17.99
N VAL A 298 -17.01 2.82 18.96
CA VAL A 298 -16.10 1.69 19.23
C VAL A 298 -16.93 0.45 19.54
N GLU A 299 -16.83 -0.56 18.67
CA GLU A 299 -17.39 -1.89 18.85
C GLU A 299 -16.38 -2.79 19.59
N ILE A 300 -16.82 -3.42 20.69
CA ILE A 300 -16.00 -4.39 21.40
C ILE A 300 -16.03 -5.72 20.63
N VAL A 301 -14.96 -6.02 19.89
CA VAL A 301 -14.85 -7.24 19.09
C VAL A 301 -14.42 -8.44 19.93
N ASP A 302 -13.50 -8.22 20.87
CA ASP A 302 -13.06 -9.20 21.85
C ASP A 302 -12.81 -8.47 23.17
N ALA A 303 -13.51 -8.89 24.22
CA ALA A 303 -13.39 -8.28 25.54
C ALA A 303 -12.07 -8.66 26.25
N GLY A 304 -11.29 -9.60 25.71
CA GLY A 304 -10.09 -10.12 26.34
C GLY A 304 -10.35 -10.73 27.72
N GLU A 305 -9.31 -10.85 28.53
CA GLU A 305 -9.43 -11.49 29.85
C GLU A 305 -10.23 -10.67 30.88
N LYS A 306 -10.18 -9.33 30.79
CA LYS A 306 -10.73 -8.43 31.84
C LYS A 306 -11.64 -7.31 31.33
N CYS A 307 -11.69 -7.05 30.02
CA CYS A 307 -12.49 -5.99 29.41
C CYS A 307 -12.18 -4.57 29.91
N TYR A 308 -10.91 -4.30 30.24
CA TYR A 308 -10.36 -2.98 30.55
C TYR A 308 -10.24 -2.12 29.29
N ILE A 309 -11.39 -1.88 28.65
CA ILE A 309 -11.54 -1.07 27.45
C ILE A 309 -12.21 0.25 27.86
N ALA A 310 -11.64 1.36 27.45
CA ALA A 310 -12.17 2.69 27.74
C ALA A 310 -12.27 3.52 26.46
N LEU A 311 -13.40 4.24 26.32
CA LEU A 311 -13.70 5.14 25.23
C LEU A 311 -13.82 6.58 25.75
N GLY A 312 -13.12 7.54 25.17
CA GLY A 312 -13.27 8.92 25.59
C GLY A 312 -12.55 9.95 24.74
N LEU A 313 -12.44 11.13 25.33
CA LEU A 313 -11.82 12.30 24.74
C LEU A 313 -10.68 12.77 25.62
N ALA A 314 -9.56 13.15 25.02
CA ALA A 314 -8.40 13.66 25.74
C ALA A 314 -7.71 14.82 25.00
N ARG A 315 -6.95 15.63 25.74
CA ARG A 315 -6.06 16.65 25.19
C ARG A 315 -4.96 16.04 24.30
N ARG A 316 -4.38 16.85 23.40
CA ARG A 316 -3.39 16.42 22.39
C ARG A 316 -2.18 15.67 22.97
N ASP A 317 -1.69 16.08 24.13
CA ASP A 317 -0.49 15.58 24.80
C ASP A 317 -0.81 14.62 25.97
N TYR A 318 -1.89 13.84 25.85
CA TYR A 318 -2.31 12.91 26.90
C TYR A 318 -1.22 11.89 27.29
N PRO A 319 -1.07 11.51 28.59
CA PRO A 319 -0.10 10.51 29.01
C PRO A 319 -0.34 9.14 28.35
N LYS A 320 0.73 8.54 27.81
CA LYS A 320 0.66 7.29 27.04
C LYS A 320 0.30 6.05 27.86
N ASN A 321 0.56 6.08 29.16
CA ASN A 321 0.47 4.97 30.11
C ASN A 321 -0.76 5.09 31.04
N ARG A 322 -1.79 5.82 30.62
CA ARG A 322 -3.02 6.02 31.40
C ARG A 322 -4.25 5.86 30.54
N HIS A 323 -5.29 5.26 31.10
CA HIS A 323 -6.58 5.19 30.44
C HIS A 323 -7.18 6.60 30.26
N PRO A 324 -7.92 6.85 29.17
CA PRO A 324 -8.64 8.10 29.02
C PRO A 324 -9.57 8.32 30.22
N GLY A 325 -9.69 9.57 30.66
CA GLY A 325 -10.44 9.96 31.86
C GLY A 325 -9.63 9.99 33.16
N TRP A 326 -8.44 9.35 33.23
CA TRP A 326 -7.66 9.26 34.48
C TRP A 326 -6.77 10.48 34.78
N SER A 327 -6.46 11.29 33.77
CA SER A 327 -5.62 12.50 33.90
C SER A 327 -6.33 13.74 33.36
N GLN A 328 -5.96 14.91 33.87
CA GLN A 328 -6.62 16.18 33.54
C GLN A 328 -6.73 16.43 32.02
N GLY A 329 -7.79 17.14 31.63
CA GLY A 329 -8.10 17.40 30.22
C GLY A 329 -8.57 16.15 29.47
N SER A 330 -9.18 15.19 30.17
CA SER A 330 -9.80 14.01 29.55
C SER A 330 -11.08 13.57 30.27
N VAL A 331 -11.98 12.94 29.52
CA VAL A 331 -13.23 12.35 30.01
C VAL A 331 -13.50 11.05 29.26
N ALA A 332 -13.89 9.99 29.96
CA ALA A 332 -14.11 8.68 29.33
C ALA A 332 -15.13 7.83 30.05
N TYR A 333 -15.73 6.91 29.30
CA TYR A 333 -16.61 5.85 29.78
C TYR A 333 -15.88 4.52 29.68
N HIS A 334 -15.84 3.78 30.79
CA HIS A 334 -15.08 2.54 30.93
C HIS A 334 -16.03 1.32 30.85
N ALA A 335 -15.67 0.34 30.01
CA ALA A 335 -16.49 -0.82 29.71
C ALA A 335 -16.56 -1.81 30.89
N ASP A 336 -15.45 -1.96 31.62
CA ASP A 336 -15.27 -2.96 32.66
C ASP A 336 -16.13 -2.69 33.89
N ASP A 337 -16.39 -1.45 34.26
CA ASP A 337 -17.14 -1.10 35.47
C ASP A 337 -18.37 -0.21 35.22
N GLY A 338 -18.52 0.30 33.99
CA GLY A 338 -19.63 1.17 33.61
C GLY A 338 -19.53 2.58 34.21
N LYS A 339 -18.36 2.98 34.71
CA LYS A 339 -18.16 4.31 35.29
C LYS A 339 -17.68 5.32 34.26
N ILE A 340 -17.93 6.59 34.58
CA ILE A 340 -17.34 7.73 33.88
C ILE A 340 -16.17 8.28 34.71
N PHE A 341 -15.06 8.54 34.04
CA PHE A 341 -13.86 9.13 34.61
C PHE A 341 -13.64 10.49 33.98
N HIS A 342 -13.28 11.48 34.78
CA HIS A 342 -13.04 12.85 34.34
C HIS A 342 -11.84 13.41 35.10
N GLY A 343 -10.72 13.56 34.39
CA GLY A 343 -9.49 14.15 34.92
C GLY A 343 -8.85 13.42 36.10
N SER A 344 -9.34 12.24 36.51
CA SER A 344 -8.95 11.60 37.77
C SER A 344 -9.10 10.08 37.70
N GLY A 345 -8.30 9.36 38.49
CA GLY A 345 -8.38 7.90 38.61
C GLY A 345 -9.59 7.38 39.40
N VAL A 346 -10.51 8.25 39.81
CA VAL A 346 -11.72 7.88 40.57
C VAL A 346 -12.95 8.06 39.70
N GLY A 347 -13.59 6.95 39.33
CA GLY A 347 -14.78 6.95 38.48
C GLY A 347 -16.08 7.11 39.24
N GLU A 348 -17.07 7.71 38.60
CA GLU A 348 -18.44 7.85 39.10
C GLU A 348 -19.40 6.85 38.42
N PRO A 349 -20.40 6.28 39.14
CA PRO A 349 -21.44 5.47 38.51
C PRO A 349 -22.12 6.24 37.37
N PHE A 350 -22.20 5.64 36.18
CA PHE A 350 -22.69 6.34 35.00
C PHE A 350 -23.61 5.48 34.14
N GLY A 351 -23.12 4.32 33.72
CA GLY A 351 -23.84 3.39 32.85
C GLY A 351 -23.63 1.93 33.26
N PRO A 352 -24.26 0.99 32.54
CA PRO A 352 -23.98 -0.43 32.70
C PRO A 352 -22.56 -0.78 32.21
N ARG A 353 -22.03 -1.95 32.58
CA ARG A 353 -20.82 -2.51 31.96
C ARG A 353 -21.07 -2.85 30.50
N CYS A 354 -20.07 -2.70 29.64
CA CYS A 354 -20.13 -3.14 28.24
C CYS A 354 -19.48 -4.52 28.10
N ILE A 355 -19.92 -5.28 27.10
CA ILE A 355 -19.48 -6.64 26.80
C ILE A 355 -19.15 -6.76 25.30
N GLU A 356 -18.53 -7.89 24.93
CA GLU A 356 -18.31 -8.24 23.52
C GLU A 356 -19.60 -8.11 22.69
N GLY A 357 -19.47 -7.45 21.55
CA GLY A 357 -20.56 -7.08 20.64
C GLY A 357 -21.27 -5.75 20.96
N ASP A 358 -20.99 -5.10 22.09
CA ASP A 358 -21.51 -3.76 22.36
C ASP A 358 -20.77 -2.68 21.55
N ILE A 359 -21.52 -1.69 21.09
CA ILE A 359 -21.02 -0.47 20.45
C ILE A 359 -21.09 0.67 21.46
N MET A 360 -19.93 1.14 21.91
CA MET A 360 -19.78 2.34 22.73
C MET A 360 -19.62 3.55 21.80
N GLY A 361 -20.18 4.71 22.15
CA GLY A 361 -19.96 5.93 21.38
C GLY A 361 -19.72 7.13 22.27
N CYS A 362 -19.00 8.12 21.74
CA CYS A 362 -18.63 9.34 22.44
C CYS A 362 -18.65 10.52 21.48
N GLY A 363 -19.23 11.64 21.91
CA GLY A 363 -19.28 12.84 21.09
C GLY A 363 -19.43 14.13 21.88
N ILE A 364 -19.36 15.25 21.17
CA ILE A 364 -19.46 16.59 21.71
C ILE A 364 -20.70 17.27 21.13
N MET A 365 -21.53 17.83 22.01
CA MET A 365 -22.57 18.77 21.61
C MET A 365 -21.96 20.18 21.55
N PHE A 366 -21.56 20.61 20.36
CA PHE A 366 -21.02 21.95 20.15
C PHE A 366 -22.12 23.02 20.23
N PRO A 367 -21.92 24.12 20.97
CA PRO A 367 -22.76 25.32 20.88
C PRO A 367 -22.82 25.86 19.45
N ARG A 368 -23.90 26.57 19.10
CA ARG A 368 -24.09 27.11 17.74
C ARG A 368 -23.05 28.16 17.34
N ASP A 369 -22.47 28.82 18.32
CA ASP A 369 -21.44 29.85 18.23
C ASP A 369 -20.02 29.30 18.49
N TYR A 370 -19.86 27.99 18.49
CA TYR A 370 -18.56 27.36 18.71
C TYR A 370 -17.62 27.61 17.54
N ILE A 371 -16.52 28.28 17.83
CA ILE A 371 -15.37 28.48 16.94
C ILE A 371 -14.17 27.85 17.66
N LEU A 372 -13.43 26.98 16.98
CA LEU A 372 -12.13 26.51 17.48
C LEU A 372 -11.11 27.62 17.25
N ASP A 373 -10.35 27.97 18.29
CA ASP A 373 -9.22 28.89 18.13
C ASP A 373 -8.17 28.21 17.24
N GLY A 374 -8.21 28.47 15.93
CA GLY A 374 -7.29 27.89 14.94
C GLY A 374 -7.87 27.45 13.58
N GLU A 375 -9.15 27.72 13.26
CA GLU A 375 -9.71 27.38 11.92
C GLU A 375 -9.25 28.30 10.77
N ASP A 376 -8.51 29.39 11.04
CA ASP A 376 -8.10 30.38 10.02
C ASP A 376 -6.73 30.11 9.34
N ASP A 377 -5.97 29.06 9.70
CA ASP A 377 -4.60 28.82 9.19
C ASP A 377 -4.42 27.48 8.41
N ILE A 378 -5.48 26.92 7.82
CA ILE A 378 -5.39 25.62 7.09
C ILE A 378 -5.45 25.75 5.55
N ASP A 379 -5.63 26.95 5.01
CA ASP A 379 -5.51 27.17 3.57
C ASP A 379 -4.11 27.73 3.22
N GLU A 380 -3.36 26.96 2.42
CA GLU A 380 -2.09 27.32 1.74
C GLU A 380 -0.77 27.04 2.51
N TRP A 381 -0.39 25.76 2.66
CA TRP A 381 0.99 25.37 2.98
C TRP A 381 1.85 25.37 1.71
N ASP A 382 2.52 26.50 1.43
CA ASP A 382 3.61 26.60 0.44
C ASP A 382 4.93 26.10 1.06
N PRO A 383 5.65 25.10 0.51
CA PRO A 383 6.83 24.49 1.17
C PRO A 383 8.12 25.33 1.17
N LEU A 384 8.09 26.62 0.84
CA LEU A 384 9.29 27.44 0.71
C LEU A 384 9.12 28.79 1.41
N GLU A 385 9.36 28.84 2.73
CA GLU A 385 10.07 29.93 3.44
C GLU A 385 9.88 29.84 4.96
N VAL A 386 10.86 29.26 5.68
CA VAL A 386 11.14 29.70 7.07
C VAL A 386 12.65 29.79 7.25
N LEU A 387 13.18 30.98 6.98
CA LEU A 387 14.44 31.43 7.54
C LEU A 387 14.27 31.61 9.07
N PRO A 388 15.18 31.10 9.91
CA PRO A 388 15.08 31.31 11.34
C PRO A 388 15.44 32.75 11.70
N ARG A 389 14.52 33.42 12.41
CA ARG A 389 14.81 34.69 13.08
C ARG A 389 15.83 34.45 14.18
N GLN A 390 16.94 35.18 14.08
CA GLN A 390 18.05 35.17 15.03
C GLN A 390 17.59 35.59 16.43
N GLY A 391 17.84 34.73 17.41
CA GLY A 391 17.88 35.04 18.82
C GLY A 391 19.16 34.43 19.39
N GLU A 392 20.14 35.29 19.67
CA GLU A 392 21.46 34.94 20.20
C GLU A 392 21.34 34.24 21.57
N GLY A 393 22.07 33.14 21.78
CA GLY A 393 22.06 32.51 23.10
C GLY A 393 22.72 31.14 23.25
N ARG A 394 24.01 31.04 22.89
CA ARG A 394 25.01 30.16 23.54
C ARG A 394 24.80 28.63 23.45
N ILE A 395 25.57 28.04 22.54
CA ILE A 395 25.89 26.60 22.44
C ILE A 395 26.51 26.10 23.75
N GLN A 396 25.99 25.00 24.30
CA GLN A 396 26.73 24.13 25.20
C GLN A 396 26.39 22.66 24.95
N ASN A 397 27.36 21.93 24.39
CA ASN A 397 27.36 20.47 24.22
C ASN A 397 27.45 19.77 25.58
N ILE A 398 26.53 18.86 25.93
CA ILE A 398 26.68 17.80 26.95
C ILE A 398 25.80 16.61 26.49
N LEU A 399 26.38 15.58 25.86
CA LEU A 399 26.78 14.26 26.43
C LEU A 399 25.62 13.31 26.77
N TYR A 400 25.61 12.18 26.06
CA TYR A 400 24.88 10.94 26.36
C TYR A 400 25.16 10.46 27.78
N LEU A 401 24.14 10.22 28.60
CA LEU A 401 24.12 9.17 29.64
C LEU A 401 22.68 8.74 29.96
N ASN A 402 22.59 7.48 30.41
CA ASN A 402 21.43 6.60 30.61
C ASN A 402 20.44 7.01 31.71
N ASP A 403 19.25 6.39 31.61
CA ASP A 403 18.38 5.84 32.66
C ASP A 403 18.64 6.32 34.09
N GLU A 404 17.77 7.17 34.65
CA GLU A 404 17.33 7.09 36.04
C GLU A 404 15.86 7.55 36.16
N GLU A 405 15.18 6.92 37.11
CA GLU A 405 13.76 6.96 37.45
C GLU A 405 13.27 8.38 37.77
N GLU A 406 12.16 8.82 37.15
CA GLU A 406 11.43 10.00 37.60
C GLU A 406 10.26 9.56 38.50
N GLU A 407 10.44 9.74 39.80
CA GLU A 407 9.41 9.64 40.84
C GLU A 407 8.37 10.76 40.62
N GLU A 408 7.08 10.39 40.50
CA GLU A 408 5.96 11.36 40.48
C GLU A 408 5.76 11.94 41.89
N GLU A 409 6.16 13.19 42.13
CA GLU A 409 5.71 13.95 43.30
C GLU A 409 4.23 14.32 43.14
N GLU A 410 3.39 13.82 44.05
CA GLU A 410 2.01 14.29 44.28
C GLU A 410 2.02 15.75 44.78
N GLY A 411 2.10 16.69 43.83
CA GLY A 411 1.81 18.11 44.04
C GLY A 411 0.33 18.39 43.76
N GLY A 412 -0.49 18.43 44.80
CA GLY A 412 -1.86 18.93 44.70
C GLY A 412 -1.86 20.43 44.37
N GLU A 413 -2.00 20.77 43.08
CA GLU A 413 -2.30 22.13 42.66
C GLU A 413 -3.81 22.36 42.67
N LEU A 414 -4.21 23.24 43.59
CA LEU A 414 -5.55 23.76 43.80
C LEU A 414 -6.12 24.39 42.53
N ASP A 415 -7.40 24.11 42.28
CA ASP A 415 -8.26 24.64 41.22
C ASP A 415 -7.99 26.13 40.91
N GLN A 416 -7.29 26.40 39.81
CA GLN A 416 -7.45 27.66 39.10
C GLN A 416 -8.62 27.48 38.13
N GLU A 417 -9.75 28.12 38.45
CA GLU A 417 -10.87 28.30 37.52
C GLU A 417 -10.38 29.07 36.28
N HIS A 418 -9.83 28.35 35.31
CA HIS A 418 -9.71 28.86 33.96
C HIS A 418 -11.13 29.01 33.41
N ASP A 419 -11.48 30.24 33.03
CA ASP A 419 -12.69 30.62 32.27
C ASP A 419 -12.60 30.04 30.83
N GLY A 420 -12.44 28.72 30.76
CA GLY A 420 -12.27 27.97 29.52
C GLY A 420 -13.63 27.61 28.94
N ARG A 421 -13.72 27.61 27.61
CA ARG A 421 -14.95 27.25 26.89
C ARG A 421 -15.40 25.86 27.32
N LYS A 422 -16.67 25.74 27.72
CA LYS A 422 -17.27 24.47 28.13
C LYS A 422 -18.07 23.86 26.99
N VAL A 423 -18.03 22.54 26.90
CA VAL A 423 -18.85 21.74 25.98
C VAL A 423 -19.50 20.58 26.72
N MET A 424 -20.60 20.08 26.18
CA MET A 424 -21.26 18.89 26.70
C MET A 424 -20.76 17.66 25.94
N VAL A 425 -19.99 16.81 26.60
CA VAL A 425 -19.62 15.48 26.10
C VAL A 425 -20.74 14.50 26.43
N PHE A 426 -21.09 13.64 25.50
CA PHE A 426 -22.09 12.61 25.69
C PHE A 426 -21.55 11.23 25.32
N PHE A 427 -22.15 10.20 25.94
CA PHE A 427 -21.78 8.82 25.71
C PHE A 427 -23.00 7.98 25.37
N THR A 428 -22.83 7.02 24.48
CA THR A 428 -23.87 6.11 24.01
C THR A 428 -23.43 4.66 24.15
N ARG A 429 -24.39 3.75 24.29
CA ARG A 429 -24.20 2.31 24.13
C ARG A 429 -25.28 1.76 23.22
N ASN A 430 -24.91 1.07 22.15
CA ASN A 430 -25.80 0.52 21.13
C ASN A 430 -26.80 1.58 20.62
N GLY A 431 -26.28 2.78 20.31
CA GLY A 431 -27.07 3.95 19.87
C GLY A 431 -27.92 4.62 20.96
N LYS A 432 -27.98 4.09 22.18
CA LYS A 432 -28.76 4.69 23.28
C LYS A 432 -27.88 5.61 24.13
N LEU A 433 -28.34 6.85 24.36
CA LEU A 433 -27.68 7.81 25.26
C LEU A 433 -27.58 7.25 26.70
N MET A 434 -26.37 7.15 27.23
CA MET A 434 -26.08 6.75 28.61
C MET A 434 -26.06 7.97 29.54
N GLY A 435 -25.50 9.09 29.07
CA GLY A 435 -25.45 10.33 29.85
C GLY A 435 -24.58 11.39 29.21
N ARG A 436 -24.44 12.52 29.90
CA ARG A 436 -23.67 13.68 29.46
C ARG A 436 -22.81 14.23 30.59
N ARG A 437 -21.71 14.89 30.24
CA ARG A 437 -20.79 15.56 31.16
C ARG A 437 -20.37 16.90 30.59
N GLU A 438 -20.50 17.96 31.38
CA GLU A 438 -19.93 19.26 31.04
C GLU A 438 -18.42 19.22 31.31
N VAL A 439 -17.62 19.61 30.33
CA VAL A 439 -16.15 19.63 30.43
C VAL A 439 -15.58 20.91 29.81
N VAL A 440 -14.44 21.35 30.34
CA VAL A 440 -13.68 22.47 29.77
C VAL A 440 -12.84 21.97 28.60
N VAL A 441 -12.90 22.65 27.47
CA VAL A 441 -12.14 22.28 26.27
C VAL A 441 -10.65 22.62 26.46
N PRO A 442 -9.74 21.64 26.33
CA PRO A 442 -8.31 21.90 26.43
C PRO A 442 -7.78 22.65 25.18
N PRO A 443 -6.62 23.32 25.28
CA PRO A 443 -5.98 23.93 24.13
C PRO A 443 -5.79 22.93 22.98
N GLY A 444 -6.20 23.31 21.78
CA GLY A 444 -6.14 22.45 20.59
C GLY A 444 -7.25 21.40 20.46
N GLY A 445 -8.25 21.41 21.36
CA GLY A 445 -9.45 20.59 21.26
C GLY A 445 -9.34 19.20 21.88
N PHE A 446 -10.44 18.44 21.78
CA PHE A 446 -10.58 17.09 22.30
C PHE A 446 -10.38 16.05 21.21
N TYR A 447 -9.49 15.10 21.45
CA TYR A 447 -9.12 14.04 20.49
C TYR A 447 -9.79 12.72 20.90
N PRO A 448 -10.45 12.02 19.96
CA PRO A 448 -10.89 10.64 20.15
C PRO A 448 -9.77 9.77 20.70
N THR A 449 -10.03 9.07 21.79
CA THR A 449 -9.02 8.31 22.52
C THR A 449 -9.62 7.00 23.04
N VAL A 450 -8.92 5.89 22.78
CA VAL A 450 -9.25 4.55 23.22
C VAL A 450 -8.10 4.02 24.09
N GLY A 451 -8.45 3.43 25.23
CA GLY A 451 -7.47 2.77 26.12
C GLY A 451 -7.82 1.30 26.31
N MET A 452 -6.80 0.44 26.33
CA MET A 452 -6.92 -1.03 26.52
C MET A 452 -5.79 -1.50 27.43
N LEU A 453 -5.96 -2.58 28.19
CA LEU A 453 -4.97 -3.01 29.18
C LEU A 453 -4.85 -4.53 29.33
N SER A 454 -5.85 -5.31 28.93
CA SER A 454 -5.84 -6.75 29.12
C SER A 454 -5.50 -7.50 27.84
N SER A 455 -4.76 -8.60 27.99
CA SER A 455 -4.47 -9.54 26.90
C SER A 455 -5.75 -9.97 26.18
N GLY A 456 -5.69 -9.97 24.85
CA GLY A 456 -6.78 -10.41 23.98
C GLY A 456 -7.81 -9.34 23.63
N GLU A 457 -7.77 -8.16 24.27
CA GLU A 457 -8.72 -7.09 23.97
C GLU A 457 -8.59 -6.60 22.53
N LYS A 458 -9.72 -6.52 21.83
CA LYS A 458 -9.83 -6.02 20.45
C LYS A 458 -11.08 -5.17 20.30
N VAL A 459 -10.93 -4.04 19.64
CA VAL A 459 -12.07 -3.17 19.31
C VAL A 459 -12.01 -2.72 17.87
N LYS A 460 -13.17 -2.50 17.26
CA LYS A 460 -13.30 -1.87 15.96
C LYS A 460 -13.75 -0.43 16.15
N VAL A 461 -13.06 0.52 15.55
CA VAL A 461 -13.32 1.96 15.72
C VAL A 461 -13.86 2.55 14.43
N ASP A 462 -14.91 3.34 14.54
CA ASP A 462 -15.41 4.22 13.50
C ASP A 462 -15.29 5.67 13.97
N LEU A 463 -14.37 6.42 13.37
CA LEU A 463 -14.15 7.84 13.68
C LEU A 463 -15.15 8.77 12.98
N HIS A 464 -15.91 8.26 12.01
CA HIS A 464 -16.86 9.03 11.20
C HIS A 464 -18.19 8.28 11.00
N PRO A 465 -18.84 7.81 12.07
CA PRO A 465 -20.07 7.04 11.95
C PRO A 465 -21.20 7.90 11.38
N LEU A 466 -22.02 7.31 10.50
CA LEU A 466 -23.18 7.98 9.88
C LEU A 466 -24.31 8.30 10.89
N SER A 467 -24.23 7.73 12.10
CA SER A 467 -25.17 7.94 13.21
C SER A 467 -24.92 9.22 14.01
N GLY A 468 -23.81 9.93 13.72
CA GLY A 468 -23.33 11.13 14.44
C GLY A 468 -24.19 12.37 14.27
#